data_AF-L0REN8-F1
#
_entry.id   AF-L0REN8-F1
#
_cell.length_a   1.000
_cell.length_b   1.000
_cell.length_c   1.000
_cell.angle_alpha   90.00
_cell.angle_beta   90.00
_cell.angle_gamma   90.00
#
_symmetry.space_group_name_H-M   'P 1'
#
loop_
_entity.id
_entity.type
_entity.pdbx_description
1 polymer ?
#
loop_
_entity_poly.entity_id
_entity_poly.type
_entity_poly.pdbx_seq_one_letter_code
_entity_poly.pdbx_strand_id
1 'polypeptide(L)'
;MTYIYDGVELEERTCPHCNEALSPWIAPPESGWGIIVVCNNNECPHFAGSDKEIINKRDDSNLGCRYAENPDNKYSSFNLLAWCK
;
A
#
# COMPACT_ATOMS: atom_id res chain seq x y z
N MET A 1 2.35 -7.35 -16.94
CA MET A 1 3.48 -8.26 -17.23
C MET A 1 4.17 -8.55 -15.88
N THR A 2 5.11 -9.50 -15.77
CA THR A 2 5.75 -9.83 -14.48
C THR A 2 7.19 -9.33 -14.44
N TYR A 3 7.68 -9.02 -13.24
CA TYR A 3 9.05 -8.59 -13.00
C TYR A 3 9.57 -9.18 -11.69
N ILE A 4 10.90 -9.29 -11.55
CA ILE A 4 11.51 -9.81 -10.33
C ILE A 4 11.98 -8.64 -9.46
N TYR A 5 11.60 -8.69 -8.18
CA TYR A 5 12.03 -7.75 -7.15
C TYR A 5 12.51 -8.53 -5.93
N ASP A 6 13.76 -8.30 -5.52
CA ASP A 6 14.40 -8.99 -4.38
C ASP A 6 14.25 -10.53 -4.40
N GLY A 7 14.29 -11.12 -5.61
CA GLY A 7 14.16 -12.57 -5.81
C GLY A 7 12.72 -13.10 -5.84
N VAL A 8 11.71 -12.23 -5.73
CA VAL A 8 10.28 -12.58 -5.83
C VAL A 8 9.72 -12.11 -7.18
N GLU A 9 8.97 -12.98 -7.85
CA GLU A 9 8.25 -12.63 -9.08
C GLU A 9 6.95 -11.91 -8.72
N LEU A 10 6.80 -10.68 -9.21
CA LEU A 10 5.65 -9.80 -8.98
C LEU A 10 4.93 -9.48 -10.28
N GLU A 11 3.63 -9.30 -10.21
CA GLU A 11 2.79 -8.84 -11.30
C GLU A 11 2.72 -7.30 -11.31
N GLU A 12 2.83 -6.70 -12.49
CA GLU A 12 2.53 -5.29 -12.68
C GLU A 12 1.04 -5.04 -12.46
N ARG A 13 0.73 -4.22 -11.45
CA ARG A 13 -0.63 -3.88 -11.06
C ARG A 13 -0.77 -2.38 -10.93
N THR A 14 -2.01 -1.91 -11.05
CA THR A 14 -2.34 -0.49 -10.96
C THR A 14 -3.30 -0.28 -9.80
N CYS A 15 -3.17 0.87 -9.16
CA CYS A 15 -4.08 1.28 -8.10
C CYS A 15 -5.49 1.50 -8.70
N PRO A 16 -6.55 0.86 -8.17
CA PRO A 16 -7.90 1.06 -8.68
C PRO A 16 -8.46 2.47 -8.42
N HIS A 17 -7.81 3.26 -7.57
CA HIS A 17 -8.27 4.59 -7.16
C HIS A 17 -7.62 5.74 -7.94
N CYS A 18 -6.35 5.62 -8.34
CA CYS A 18 -5.63 6.65 -9.08
C CYS A 18 -5.05 6.18 -10.42
N ASN A 19 -5.16 4.89 -10.74
CA ASN A 19 -4.59 4.23 -11.92
C ASN A 19 -3.05 4.26 -12.04
N GLU A 20 -2.33 4.72 -11.02
CA GLU A 20 -0.87 4.64 -11.01
C GLU A 20 -0.36 3.22 -10.76
N ALA A 21 0.83 2.92 -11.27
CA ALA A 21 1.49 1.64 -11.07
C ALA A 21 1.82 1.43 -9.59
N LEU A 22 1.50 0.24 -9.07
CA LEU A 22 1.88 -0.16 -7.73
C LEU A 22 3.39 -0.42 -7.69
N SER A 23 4.04 0.11 -6.66
CA SER A 23 5.47 -0.07 -6.43
C SER A 23 5.71 -1.21 -5.45
N PRO A 24 6.72 -2.07 -5.67
CA PRO A 24 7.09 -3.06 -4.69
C PRO A 24 7.65 -2.40 -3.43
N TRP A 25 7.36 -2.97 -2.27
CA TRP A 25 7.83 -2.49 -0.97
C TRP A 25 8.14 -3.67 -0.06
N ILE A 26 9.33 -3.65 0.53
CA ILE A 26 9.76 -4.65 1.51
C ILE A 26 9.21 -4.23 2.87
N ALA A 27 8.30 -5.04 3.40
CA ALA A 27 7.74 -4.79 4.71
C ALA A 27 8.76 -5.09 5.82
N PRO A 28 8.66 -4.42 6.98
CA PRO A 28 9.49 -4.73 8.13
C PRO A 28 9.41 -6.22 8.46
N PRO A 29 10.53 -6.88 8.78
CA PRO A 29 10.54 -8.32 9.04
C PRO A 29 9.63 -8.71 10.21
N GLU A 30 9.49 -7.83 11.21
CA GLU A 30 8.58 -7.97 12.36
C GLU A 30 7.09 -8.00 11.98
N SER A 31 6.72 -7.48 10.81
CA SER A 31 5.34 -7.42 10.35
C SER A 31 4.84 -8.74 9.73
N GLY A 32 5.76 -9.61 9.30
CA GLY A 32 5.45 -10.89 8.66
C GLY A 32 4.92 -10.82 7.22
N TRP A 33 4.87 -9.63 6.60
CA TRP A 33 4.26 -9.45 5.27
C TRP A 33 5.20 -9.75 4.08
N GLY A 34 6.51 -9.79 4.29
CA GLY A 34 7.47 -9.99 3.20
C GLY A 34 7.46 -8.84 2.19
N ILE A 35 7.23 -9.13 0.90
CA ILE A 35 7.20 -8.15 -0.18
C ILE A 35 5.74 -7.91 -0.59
N ILE A 36 5.33 -6.65 -0.58
CA ILE A 36 3.99 -6.24 -0.99
C ILE A 36 4.08 -5.21 -2.12
N VAL A 37 2.97 -4.96 -2.82
CA VAL A 37 2.87 -3.87 -3.80
C VAL A 37 1.99 -2.76 -3.27
N VAL A 38 2.42 -1.51 -3.38
CA VAL A 38 1.83 -0.36 -2.68
C VAL A 38 1.63 0.82 -3.64
N CYS A 39 0.51 1.52 -3.51
CA CYS A 39 0.26 2.78 -4.18
C CYS A 39 1.05 3.92 -3.50
N ASN A 40 2.16 4.33 -4.12
CA ASN A 40 3.01 5.43 -3.63
C ASN A 40 2.58 6.83 -4.07
N ASN A 41 1.45 6.95 -4.78
CA ASN A 41 0.89 8.24 -5.14
C ASN A 41 0.31 8.98 -3.91
N ASN A 42 0.87 10.14 -3.56
CA ASN A 42 0.39 10.99 -2.47
C ASN A 42 -0.89 11.75 -2.81
N GLU A 43 -1.17 11.96 -4.09
CA GLU A 43 -2.37 12.61 -4.61
C GLU A 43 -3.50 11.59 -4.88
N CYS A 44 -3.28 10.30 -4.57
CA CYS A 44 -4.30 9.28 -4.72
C CYS A 44 -5.52 9.63 -3.86
N PRO A 45 -6.75 9.63 -4.42
CA PRO A 45 -7.95 10.02 -3.66
C PRO A 45 -8.22 9.07 -2.49
N HIS A 46 -7.79 7.81 -2.59
CA HIS A 46 -7.83 6.85 -1.47
C HIS A 46 -6.89 7.25 -0.34
N PHE A 47 -5.74 7.88 -0.65
CA PHE A 47 -4.76 8.26 0.36
C PHE A 47 -5.02 9.65 0.92
N ALA A 48 -5.20 10.66 0.06
CA ALA A 48 -5.29 12.09 0.38
C ALA A 48 -6.47 12.51 1.28
N GLY A 49 -7.40 11.60 1.59
CA GLY A 49 -8.49 11.81 2.54
C GLY A 49 -8.70 10.68 3.55
N SER A 50 -7.93 9.58 3.45
CA SER A 50 -8.07 8.41 4.33
C SER A 50 -7.84 8.72 5.80
N ASP A 51 -7.12 9.81 6.07
CA ASP A 51 -6.79 10.26 7.41
C ASP A 51 -8.04 10.50 8.28
N LYS A 52 -9.19 10.79 7.67
CA LYS A 52 -10.48 11.04 8.33
C LYS A 52 -11.32 9.78 8.54
N GLU A 53 -10.96 8.69 7.86
CA GLU A 53 -11.72 7.43 7.86
C GLU A 53 -11.17 6.40 8.85
N ILE A 54 -10.01 6.66 9.45
CA ILE A 54 -9.39 5.76 10.43
C ILE A 54 -10.08 5.91 11.79
N ILE A 55 -10.91 4.94 12.14
CA ILE A 55 -11.58 4.85 13.44
C ILE A 55 -10.53 4.64 14.54
N ASN A 56 -10.62 5.39 15.65
CA ASN A 56 -9.67 5.41 16.78
C ASN A 56 -8.28 5.98 16.48
N LYS A 57 -8.13 6.69 15.36
CA LYS A 57 -6.94 7.53 15.12
C LYS A 57 -6.88 8.63 16.19
N ARG A 58 -5.69 8.90 16.74
CA ARG A 58 -5.49 10.07 17.61
C ARG A 58 -5.66 11.33 16.77
N ASP A 59 -6.31 12.36 17.32
CA ASP A 59 -6.55 13.63 16.61
C ASP A 59 -5.28 14.29 16.05
N ASP A 60 -4.12 14.10 16.71
CA ASP A 60 -2.81 14.63 16.28
C ASP A 60 -2.00 13.65 15.39
N SER A 61 -2.61 12.54 14.98
CA SER A 61 -1.92 11.54 14.17
C SER A 61 -1.93 11.93 12.71
N ASN A 62 -0.77 11.96 12.06
CA ASN A 62 -0.67 12.15 10.60
C ASN A 62 -0.66 10.80 9.88
N LEU A 63 -1.59 9.91 10.25
CA LEU A 63 -1.72 8.59 9.62
C LEU A 63 -2.84 8.60 8.58
N GLY A 64 -2.58 7.92 7.47
CA GLY A 64 -3.51 7.61 6.40
C GLY A 64 -3.32 6.15 5.92
N CYS A 65 -4.13 5.74 4.95
CA CYS A 65 -4.16 4.40 4.38
C CYS A 65 -3.81 4.43 2.89
N ARG A 66 -2.73 3.75 2.51
CA ARG A 66 -2.42 3.48 1.10
C ARG A 66 -3.08 2.18 0.66
N TYR A 67 -3.47 2.12 -0.61
CA TYR A 67 -3.86 0.88 -1.24
C TYR A 67 -2.62 0.00 -1.40
N ALA A 68 -2.69 -1.23 -0.90
CA ALA A 68 -1.64 -2.23 -1.06
C ALA A 68 -2.24 -3.61 -1.35
N GLU A 69 -1.47 -4.47 -2.00
CA GLU A 69 -1.83 -5.85 -2.30
C GLU A 69 -0.70 -6.78 -1.88
N ASN A 70 -1.07 -7.95 -1.34
CA ASN A 70 -0.10 -8.97 -0.93
C ASN A 70 -0.02 -10.08 -1.99
N PRO A 71 1.12 -10.24 -2.70
CA PRO A 71 1.30 -11.32 -3.68
C PRO A 71 1.18 -12.72 -3.06
N ASP A 72 1.67 -12.94 -1.84
CA ASP A 72 1.55 -14.23 -1.12
C ASP A 72 0.10 -14.61 -0.81
N ASN A 73 -0.80 -13.63 -0.72
CA ASN A 73 -2.22 -13.83 -0.47
C ASN A 73 -3.07 -13.60 -1.73
N LYS A 74 -2.60 -14.07 -2.89
CA LYS A 74 -3.32 -13.97 -4.18
C LYS A 74 -3.65 -12.52 -4.56
N TYR A 75 -2.77 -11.58 -4.24
CA TYR A 75 -2.99 -10.14 -4.43
C TYR A 75 -4.25 -9.62 -3.72
N SER A 76 -4.56 -10.18 -2.55
CA SER A 76 -5.62 -9.62 -1.70
C SER A 76 -5.25 -8.20 -1.29
N SER A 77 -6.18 -7.27 -1.52
CA SER A 77 -5.99 -5.87 -1.19
C SER A 77 -6.19 -5.61 0.29
N PHE A 78 -5.44 -4.65 0.83
CA PHE A 78 -5.55 -4.20 2.21
C PHE A 78 -5.12 -2.74 2.35
N ASN A 79 -5.50 -2.14 3.47
CA ASN A 79 -5.11 -0.78 3.83
C ASN A 79 -3.76 -0.79 4.53
N LEU A 80 -2.73 -0.27 3.87
CA LEU A 80 -1.41 -0.09 4.46
C LEU A 80 -1.35 1.28 5.16
N LEU A 81 -1.14 1.26 6.48
CA LEU A 81 -0.94 2.49 7.24
C LEU A 81 0.36 3.17 6.80
N ALA A 82 0.26 4.46 6.46
CA ALA A 82 1.38 5.28 6.09
C ALA A 82 1.23 6.70 6.66
N TRP A 83 2.35 7.40 6.80
CA TRP A 83 2.33 8.81 7.18
C TRP A 83 1.73 9.65 6.04
N CYS A 84 0.70 10.44 6.36
CA CYS A 84 -0.09 11.28 5.46
C CYS A 84 -0.08 12.72 5.97
N LYS A 85 0.54 13.64 5.23
CA LYS A 85 0.63 15.07 5.55
C LYS A 85 0.38 15.90 4.30
#